data_AF-Q5KIQ3-F1
#
_entry.id   AF-Q5KIQ3-F1
#
_cell.length_a   1.000
_cell.length_b   1.000
_cell.length_c   1.000
_cell.angle_alpha   90.00
_cell.angle_beta   90.00
_cell.angle_gamma   90.00
#
_symmetry.space_group_name_H-M   'P 1'
#
loop_
_entity.id
_entity.type
_entity.pdbx_description
1 polymer ?
#
loop_
_entity_poly.entity_id
_entity_poly.type
_entity_poly.pdbx_seq_one_letter_code
_entity_poly.pdbx_strand_id
1 'polypeptide(L)'
;MLATFNFWWMAAFLIPFTALEVEAVVTGEKWCNSYLCVTGKHDSSQKLDQYTLEPPQGKSITRDDFGWIAIGFGSTMANTPMVITWPNSDGTITLSQREASSNVMPTVVLSPSRKATLKSSLSYSNSSSTSITFTVPSNSSITNQTSLIWAYSRKNPGNSAVNAMIKQHTASGNTKLNLLSTLMNSTNTTINSGADSESPSDTTSRQALIAHVACGAVATMALFPAGILVPRIARGLTEKRWWFPVHGAVNGLLGFGLVVAAFGIAKANFSGGYNSTHRKLGLALFVLCIFQTLLGLFTHFYQRVHRLQTTAGRGPTNFIHMVLGLVIVAVGWSTVWEGLDAEWGMYSGTGKPGIGWKAGWGLIVALASIAYLGGLYLLPRQSSFEHQRRLWASSLGHPPPSVQKSSSTIRQSTRTNGESMNMAYLLSDNGYGDLPDNRPPPPPPPRLLPPPPTHLMRLPPPPIPPNRPAVAQY
;
A
#
# COMPACT_ATOMS: atom_id res chain seq x y z
N MET A 1 87.25 -37.13 39.44
CA MET A 1 86.65 -36.62 40.68
C MET A 1 85.31 -36.00 40.34
N LEU A 2 84.29 -36.30 41.14
CA LEU A 2 82.86 -36.16 40.88
C LEU A 2 82.33 -34.71 40.84
N ALA A 3 81.18 -34.57 40.19
CA ALA A 3 80.35 -33.38 39.96
C ALA A 3 79.61 -32.86 41.21
N THR A 4 79.10 -31.60 41.13
CA THR A 4 77.75 -31.08 41.54
C THR A 4 77.76 -29.54 41.43
N PHE A 5 77.02 -28.89 40.51
CA PHE A 5 75.59 -28.48 40.51
C PHE A 5 75.22 -27.18 41.29
N ASN A 6 74.80 -26.18 40.50
CA ASN A 6 73.84 -25.06 40.68
C ASN A 6 73.44 -24.56 42.07
N PHE A 7 73.37 -23.23 42.24
CA PHE A 7 72.17 -22.53 42.76
C PHE A 7 72.22 -21.02 42.43
N TRP A 8 71.34 -20.58 41.51
CA TRP A 8 71.00 -19.17 41.26
C TRP A 8 69.96 -18.73 42.29
N TRP A 9 70.17 -17.58 42.93
CA TRP A 9 69.20 -16.97 43.85
C TRP A 9 68.05 -16.33 43.05
N MET A 10 66.83 -16.83 43.22
CA MET A 10 65.59 -16.15 42.83
C MET A 10 65.19 -15.15 43.92
N ALA A 11 65.13 -13.86 43.57
CA ALA A 11 64.39 -12.88 44.33
C ALA A 11 62.90 -13.00 43.97
N ALA A 12 62.09 -13.47 44.91
CA ALA A 12 60.64 -13.57 44.79
C ALA A 12 59.99 -12.18 44.91
N PHE A 13 59.43 -11.66 43.82
CA PHE A 13 58.44 -10.59 43.86
C PHE A 13 57.06 -11.22 44.15
N LEU A 14 56.53 -11.01 45.35
CA LEU A 14 55.13 -11.26 45.68
C LEU A 14 54.29 -10.11 45.11
N ILE A 15 53.68 -10.35 43.94
CA ILE A 15 52.60 -9.51 43.42
C ILE A 15 51.29 -10.00 44.06
N PRO A 16 50.52 -9.14 44.76
CA PRO A 16 49.20 -9.54 45.21
C PRO A 16 48.30 -9.71 43.98
N PHE A 17 47.81 -10.93 43.76
CA PHE A 17 46.68 -11.18 42.88
C PHE A 17 45.44 -10.56 43.53
N THR A 18 45.17 -9.28 43.25
CA THR A 18 43.83 -8.73 43.45
C THR A 18 42.93 -9.39 42.42
N ALA A 19 42.10 -10.33 42.87
CA ALA A 19 40.99 -10.83 42.07
C ALA A 19 40.17 -9.61 41.62
N LEU A 20 40.12 -9.40 40.30
CA LEU A 20 39.18 -8.47 39.70
C LEU A 20 37.79 -9.05 39.98
N GLU A 21 37.11 -8.52 41.01
CA GLU A 21 35.67 -8.71 41.13
C GLU A 21 35.03 -8.00 39.93
N VAL A 22 34.61 -8.78 38.93
CA VAL A 22 33.76 -8.27 37.86
C VAL A 22 32.43 -7.94 38.52
N GLU A 23 32.17 -6.65 38.74
CA GLU A 23 30.87 -6.20 39.23
C GLU A 23 29.75 -6.80 38.37
N ALA A 24 28.69 -7.30 39.02
CA ALA A 24 27.52 -7.83 38.35
C ALA A 24 26.81 -6.69 37.60
N VAL A 25 27.09 -6.55 36.30
CA VAL A 25 26.47 -5.53 35.47
C VAL A 25 25.18 -6.08 34.87
N VAL A 26 24.06 -5.44 35.21
CA VAL A 26 22.76 -5.63 34.54
C VAL A 26 22.65 -4.61 33.41
N THR A 27 22.58 -5.10 32.18
CA THR A 27 22.43 -4.28 30.95
C THR A 27 21.08 -4.57 30.30
N GLY A 28 20.62 -3.75 29.38
CA GLY A 28 19.35 -3.98 28.70
C GLY A 28 18.80 -2.77 27.96
N GLU A 29 17.73 -3.02 27.20
CA GLU A 29 17.01 -2.02 26.43
C GLU A 29 15.49 -2.24 26.58
N LYS A 30 14.72 -1.17 26.43
CA LYS A 30 13.26 -1.20 26.29
C LYS A 30 12.87 -0.73 24.90
N TRP A 31 12.10 -1.56 24.20
CA TRP A 31 11.50 -1.24 22.91
C TRP A 31 9.97 -1.24 23.03
N CYS A 32 9.32 -0.26 22.43
CA CYS A 32 7.86 -0.10 22.50
C CYS A 32 7.25 0.22 21.13
N ASN A 33 6.04 -0.29 20.89
CA ASN A 33 5.20 0.10 19.77
C ASN A 33 3.76 0.41 20.24
N SER A 34 2.81 0.51 19.31
CA SER A 34 1.40 0.80 19.61
C SER A 34 0.62 -0.37 20.23
N TYR A 35 1.20 -1.58 20.30
CA TYR A 35 0.57 -2.82 20.77
C TYR A 35 1.20 -3.38 22.05
N LEU A 36 2.51 -3.24 22.24
CA LEU A 36 3.23 -3.73 23.41
C LEU A 36 4.58 -3.04 23.61
N CYS A 37 5.14 -3.22 24.80
CA CYS A 37 6.52 -2.91 25.15
C CYS A 37 7.26 -4.20 25.54
N VAL A 38 8.49 -4.37 25.05
CA VAL A 38 9.42 -5.42 25.45
C VAL A 38 10.60 -4.77 26.14
N THR A 39 10.85 -5.15 27.39
CA THR A 39 12.08 -4.79 28.10
C THR A 39 12.92 -6.04 28.23
N GLY A 40 14.13 -6.04 27.68
CA GLY A 40 15.09 -7.14 27.84
C GLY A 40 16.26 -6.67 28.69
N LYS A 41 16.60 -7.47 29.70
CA LYS A 41 17.73 -7.24 30.58
C LYS A 41 18.65 -8.44 30.58
N HIS A 42 19.95 -8.21 30.53
CA HIS A 42 20.97 -9.22 30.65
C HIS A 42 21.62 -9.13 32.02
N ASP A 43 21.57 -10.23 32.78
CA ASP A 43 22.29 -10.41 34.03
C ASP A 43 23.52 -11.27 33.77
N SER A 44 24.68 -10.59 33.73
CA SER A 44 25.98 -11.22 33.48
C SER A 44 26.42 -12.16 34.60
N SER A 45 25.99 -11.92 35.84
CA SER A 45 26.31 -12.77 37.00
C SER A 45 25.52 -14.07 36.97
N GLN A 46 24.22 -13.98 36.67
CA GLN A 46 23.34 -15.16 36.61
C GLN A 46 23.35 -15.87 35.27
N LYS A 47 23.96 -15.28 34.23
CA LYS A 47 23.88 -15.75 32.83
C LYS A 47 22.43 -15.94 32.37
N LEU A 48 21.58 -14.97 32.71
CA LEU A 48 20.15 -14.97 32.39
C LEU A 48 19.75 -13.71 31.63
N ASP A 49 18.93 -13.90 30.60
CA ASP A 49 18.21 -12.82 29.93
C ASP A 49 16.79 -12.75 30.49
N GLN A 50 16.41 -11.64 31.09
CA GLN A 50 15.06 -11.37 31.58
C GLN A 50 14.29 -10.55 30.54
N TYR A 51 13.09 -10.99 30.20
CA TYR A 51 12.17 -10.28 29.32
C TYR A 51 10.89 -9.93 30.07
N THR A 52 10.51 -8.65 30.00
CA THR A 52 9.26 -8.13 30.55
C THR A 52 8.40 -7.60 29.40
N LEU A 53 7.19 -8.17 29.29
CA LEU A 53 6.20 -7.87 28.26
C LEU A 53 5.06 -7.07 28.88
N GLU A 54 4.81 -5.87 28.36
CA GLU A 54 3.87 -4.91 28.91
C GLU A 54 2.97 -4.32 27.81
N PRO A 55 1.80 -3.77 28.17
CA PRO A 55 1.04 -2.87 27.31
C PRO A 55 1.88 -1.70 26.79
N PRO A 56 1.41 -1.03 25.72
CA PRO A 56 2.04 0.18 25.20
C PRO A 56 2.22 1.24 26.28
N GLN A 57 3.26 2.06 26.15
CA GLN A 57 3.53 3.14 27.09
C GLN A 57 2.30 4.06 27.27
N GLY A 58 1.94 4.30 28.53
CA GLY A 58 0.79 5.13 28.90
C GLY A 58 -0.57 4.46 28.71
N LYS A 59 -0.62 3.17 28.36
CA LYS A 59 -1.86 2.38 28.31
C LYS A 59 -1.82 1.28 29.36
N SER A 60 -2.97 1.07 30.00
CA SER A 60 -3.18 -0.04 30.92
C SER A 60 -4.25 -0.95 30.34
N ILE A 61 -3.93 -2.24 30.19
CA ILE A 61 -4.85 -3.25 29.65
C ILE A 61 -5.18 -4.21 30.77
N THR A 62 -6.44 -4.23 31.17
CA THR A 62 -6.95 -5.11 32.22
C THR A 62 -6.85 -6.57 31.80
N ARG A 63 -6.86 -7.48 32.76
CA ARG A 63 -6.83 -8.93 32.51
C ARG A 63 -7.89 -9.39 31.51
N ASP A 64 -9.12 -8.88 31.63
CA ASP A 64 -10.25 -9.36 30.84
C ASP A 64 -10.20 -8.87 29.38
N ASP A 65 -9.48 -7.77 29.13
CA ASP A 65 -9.17 -7.24 27.79
C ASP A 65 -7.85 -7.81 27.22
N PHE A 66 -7.05 -8.47 28.06
CA PHE A 66 -5.75 -9.01 27.68
C PHE A 66 -5.89 -10.42 27.09
N GLY A 67 -5.55 -10.55 25.81
CA GLY A 67 -5.59 -11.84 25.13
C GLY A 67 -4.34 -12.66 25.39
N TRP A 68 -3.35 -12.54 24.51
CA TRP A 68 -2.06 -13.17 24.66
C TRP A 68 -0.97 -12.33 24.00
N ILE A 69 0.25 -12.45 24.50
CA ILE A 69 1.44 -11.79 23.96
C ILE A 69 2.55 -12.81 23.75
N ALA A 70 3.40 -12.60 22.77
CA ALA A 70 4.51 -13.49 22.50
C ALA A 70 5.74 -12.73 22.00
N ILE A 71 6.90 -13.29 22.31
CA ILE A 71 8.14 -12.98 21.62
C ILE A 71 8.78 -14.27 21.10
N GLY A 72 9.51 -14.18 20.00
CA GLY A 72 10.32 -15.27 19.47
C GLY A 72 11.75 -14.81 19.22
N PHE A 73 12.69 -15.73 19.42
CA PHE A 73 14.12 -15.49 19.33
C PHE A 73 14.61 -15.74 17.89
N GLY A 74 14.33 -14.80 17.01
CA GLY A 74 14.60 -14.91 15.58
C GLY A 74 14.03 -13.73 14.79
N SER A 75 14.06 -13.83 13.46
CA SER A 75 13.56 -12.78 12.55
C SER A 75 12.26 -13.17 11.81
N THR A 76 11.89 -14.45 11.81
CA THR A 76 10.67 -14.96 11.16
C THR A 76 9.92 -15.93 12.06
N MET A 77 8.64 -16.19 11.80
CA MET A 77 7.84 -17.11 12.63
C MET A 77 8.25 -18.59 12.44
N ALA A 78 8.64 -18.96 11.23
CA ALA A 78 9.02 -20.33 10.91
C ALA A 78 10.37 -20.67 11.59
N ASN A 79 10.43 -21.83 12.23
CA ASN A 79 11.60 -22.39 12.91
C ASN A 79 12.23 -21.44 13.96
N THR A 80 11.40 -20.62 14.59
CA THR A 80 11.82 -19.71 15.66
C THR A 80 11.25 -20.16 16.99
N PRO A 81 12.10 -20.39 18.01
CA PRO A 81 11.64 -20.63 19.37
C PRO A 81 10.91 -19.41 19.92
N MET A 82 9.69 -19.62 20.40
CA MET A 82 8.79 -18.58 20.89
C MET A 82 8.40 -18.82 22.34
N VAL A 83 8.24 -17.74 23.09
CA VAL A 83 7.60 -17.71 24.41
C VAL A 83 6.29 -16.96 24.26
N ILE A 84 5.19 -17.66 24.49
CA ILE A 84 3.82 -17.16 24.38
C ILE A 84 3.24 -17.16 25.78
N THR A 85 2.68 -16.03 26.20
CA THR A 85 2.12 -15.86 27.54
C THR A 85 0.72 -15.26 27.49
N TRP A 86 -0.11 -15.65 28.45
CA TRP A 86 -1.44 -15.09 28.65
C TRP A 86 -1.88 -15.23 30.11
N PRO A 87 -2.70 -14.30 30.61
CA PRO A 87 -3.29 -14.43 31.93
C PRO A 87 -4.47 -15.42 31.92
N ASN A 88 -4.68 -16.07 33.06
CA ASN A 88 -5.77 -16.99 33.32
C ASN A 88 -6.87 -16.30 34.15
N SER A 89 -8.06 -16.89 34.19
CA SER A 89 -9.21 -16.33 34.93
C SER A 89 -8.99 -16.22 36.45
N ASP A 90 -8.06 -16.99 37.00
CA ASP A 90 -7.66 -16.96 38.41
C ASP A 90 -6.56 -15.93 38.71
N GLY A 91 -6.11 -15.16 37.70
CA GLY A 91 -5.03 -14.17 37.83
C GLY A 91 -3.63 -14.76 37.71
N THR A 92 -3.49 -16.08 37.58
CA THR A 92 -2.21 -16.71 37.24
C THR A 92 -1.85 -16.44 35.77
N ILE A 93 -0.60 -16.70 35.40
CA ILE A 93 -0.12 -16.49 34.02
C ILE A 93 0.37 -17.83 33.48
N THR A 94 -0.09 -18.17 32.28
CA THR A 94 0.43 -19.31 31.53
C THR A 94 1.63 -18.85 30.71
N LEU A 95 2.74 -19.58 30.82
CA LEU A 95 3.91 -19.46 29.95
C LEU A 95 4.02 -20.71 29.10
N SER A 96 4.04 -20.54 27.79
CA SER A 96 4.12 -21.62 26.82
C SER A 96 5.29 -21.41 25.86
N GLN A 97 6.24 -22.34 25.84
CA GLN A 97 7.30 -22.36 24.84
C GLN A 97 6.87 -23.17 23.64
N ARG A 98 6.87 -22.54 22.46
CA ARG A 98 6.38 -23.14 21.22
C ARG A 98 7.28 -22.83 20.04
N GLU A 99 7.10 -23.58 18.97
CA GLU A 99 7.76 -23.38 17.68
C GLU A 99 6.79 -23.76 16.55
N ALA A 100 6.93 -23.16 15.38
CA ALA A 100 6.16 -23.51 14.19
C ALA A 100 7.09 -23.76 13.01
N SER A 101 6.77 -24.75 12.17
CA SER A 101 7.53 -25.02 10.93
C SER A 101 7.26 -24.00 9.82
N SER A 102 6.20 -23.19 9.95
CA SER A 102 5.76 -22.20 8.97
C SER A 102 4.85 -21.16 9.66
N ASN A 103 4.09 -20.39 8.90
CA ASN A 103 3.09 -19.44 9.40
C ASN A 103 1.79 -20.15 9.87
N VAL A 104 1.95 -21.20 10.67
CA VAL A 104 0.88 -22.01 11.27
C VAL A 104 0.89 -21.86 12.79
N MET A 105 -0.18 -22.29 13.47
CA MET A 105 -0.22 -22.24 14.93
C MET A 105 0.96 -23.01 15.52
N PRO A 106 1.81 -22.39 16.35
CA PRO A 106 2.98 -23.04 16.91
C PRO A 106 2.57 -24.09 17.95
N THR A 107 3.35 -25.17 17.99
CA THR A 107 3.16 -26.31 18.89
C THR A 107 4.17 -26.28 20.04
N VAL A 108 3.81 -26.83 21.19
CA VAL A 108 4.67 -26.84 22.38
C VAL A 108 5.96 -27.62 22.10
N VAL A 109 7.09 -27.03 22.49
CA VAL A 109 8.39 -27.70 22.44
C VAL A 109 8.63 -28.35 23.80
N LEU A 110 8.73 -29.68 23.84
CA LEU A 110 8.86 -30.43 25.10
C LEU A 110 10.24 -30.25 25.76
N SER A 111 11.28 -29.98 24.98
CA SER A 111 12.66 -29.82 25.48
C SER A 111 13.39 -28.72 24.71
N PRO A 112 13.06 -27.44 24.98
CA PRO A 112 13.70 -26.31 24.31
C PRO A 112 15.15 -26.16 24.76
N SER A 113 16.04 -25.80 23.84
CA SER A 113 17.46 -25.56 24.11
C SER A 113 17.69 -24.49 25.19
N ARG A 114 16.84 -23.48 25.23
CA ARG A 114 16.80 -22.43 26.24
C ARG A 114 15.44 -22.44 26.92
N LYS A 115 15.34 -23.06 28.09
CA LYS A 115 14.09 -23.14 28.85
C LYS A 115 13.72 -21.79 29.46
N ALA A 116 12.54 -21.29 29.14
CA ALA A 116 11.99 -20.08 29.70
C ALA A 116 11.29 -20.37 31.03
N THR A 117 11.51 -19.50 32.02
CA THR A 117 10.96 -19.62 33.38
C THR A 117 10.21 -18.36 33.74
N LEU A 118 8.92 -18.49 34.07
CA LEU A 118 8.10 -17.36 34.52
C LEU A 118 8.63 -16.82 35.84
N LYS A 119 8.74 -15.50 35.97
CA LYS A 119 9.07 -14.82 37.22
C LYS A 119 7.78 -14.29 37.85
N SER A 120 7.07 -15.17 38.57
CA SER A 120 5.76 -14.86 39.14
C SER A 120 5.76 -13.66 40.09
N SER A 121 6.86 -13.41 40.82
CA SER A 121 7.00 -12.23 41.69
C SER A 121 7.09 -10.90 40.95
N LEU A 122 7.44 -10.93 39.66
CA LEU A 122 7.56 -9.76 38.77
C LEU A 122 6.48 -9.74 37.69
N SER A 123 5.51 -10.65 37.78
CA SER A 123 4.43 -10.79 36.80
C SER A 123 3.09 -10.61 37.49
N TYR A 124 2.21 -9.83 36.88
CA TYR A 124 0.87 -9.61 37.40
C TYR A 124 -0.12 -9.42 36.26
N SER A 125 -1.37 -9.81 36.48
CA SER A 125 -2.49 -9.49 35.61
C SER A 125 -3.73 -9.30 36.46
N ASN A 126 -4.23 -8.07 36.52
CA ASN A 126 -5.34 -7.69 37.38
C ASN A 126 -6.29 -6.71 36.67
N SER A 127 -7.23 -6.13 37.42
CA SER A 127 -8.19 -5.14 36.92
C SER A 127 -7.56 -3.81 36.51
N SER A 128 -6.30 -3.56 36.87
CA SER A 128 -5.58 -2.32 36.54
C SER A 128 -4.70 -2.49 35.31
N SER A 129 -3.85 -3.53 35.24
CA SER A 129 -2.98 -3.79 34.09
C SER A 129 -2.45 -5.22 34.10
N THR A 130 -1.71 -5.57 33.04
CA THR A 130 -0.99 -6.83 32.89
C THR A 130 0.47 -6.56 32.58
N SER A 131 1.40 -7.20 33.29
CA SER A 131 2.84 -7.19 33.00
C SER A 131 3.37 -8.59 33.24
N ILE A 132 4.07 -9.14 32.26
CA ILE A 132 4.51 -10.54 32.30
C ILE A 132 6.03 -10.59 32.15
N THR A 133 6.69 -11.12 33.16
CA THR A 133 8.15 -11.21 33.22
C THR A 133 8.60 -12.67 33.26
N PHE A 134 9.57 -13.02 32.42
CA PHE A 134 10.18 -14.34 32.42
C PHE A 134 11.68 -14.26 32.13
N THR A 135 12.41 -15.33 32.42
CA THR A 135 13.85 -15.43 32.17
C THR A 135 14.15 -16.58 31.22
N VAL A 136 15.22 -16.43 30.44
CA VAL A 136 15.76 -17.44 29.53
C VAL A 136 17.28 -17.50 29.73
N PRO A 137 17.93 -18.68 29.74
CA PRO A 137 19.38 -18.79 29.80
C PRO A 137 20.04 -17.94 28.72
N SER A 138 21.05 -17.12 29.05
CA SER A 138 21.75 -16.29 28.07
C SER A 138 22.52 -17.14 27.06
N ASN A 139 22.58 -16.68 25.82
CA ASN A 139 23.46 -17.28 24.81
C ASN A 139 24.91 -16.78 25.05
N SER A 140 25.92 -17.63 24.82
CA SER A 140 27.35 -17.32 25.02
C SER A 140 27.89 -16.21 24.11
N SER A 141 27.15 -15.88 23.04
CA SER A 141 27.45 -14.77 22.13
C SER A 141 26.45 -13.65 22.38
N ILE A 142 26.68 -12.85 23.43
CA ILE A 142 25.85 -11.68 23.70
C ILE A 142 26.21 -10.62 22.65
N THR A 143 25.34 -10.47 21.65
CA THR A 143 25.53 -9.50 20.57
C THR A 143 24.86 -8.17 20.92
N ASN A 144 25.39 -7.06 20.39
CA ASN A 144 24.79 -5.73 20.48
C ASN A 144 23.37 -5.63 19.88
N GLN A 145 22.86 -6.69 19.24
CA GLN A 145 21.51 -6.73 18.63
C GLN A 145 20.92 -8.15 18.68
N THR A 146 19.97 -8.39 19.59
CA THR A 146 19.16 -9.61 19.64
C THR A 146 17.93 -9.44 18.75
N SER A 147 17.83 -10.23 17.67
CA SER A 147 16.65 -10.21 16.79
C SER A 147 15.47 -10.89 17.48
N LEU A 148 14.34 -10.20 17.52
CA LEU A 148 13.10 -10.68 18.11
C LEU A 148 11.95 -10.53 17.11
N ILE A 149 11.09 -11.54 17.05
CA ILE A 149 9.72 -11.37 16.55
C ILE A 149 8.79 -11.15 17.74
N TRP A 150 7.70 -10.43 17.52
CA TRP A 150 6.67 -10.23 18.54
C TRP A 150 5.28 -10.44 17.93
N ALA A 151 4.34 -10.85 18.77
CA ALA A 151 2.95 -11.01 18.39
C ALA A 151 2.01 -10.67 19.56
N TYR A 152 0.85 -10.13 19.22
CA TYR A 152 -0.16 -9.69 20.18
C TYR A 152 -1.56 -10.04 19.70
N SER A 153 -2.39 -10.54 20.61
CA SER A 153 -3.81 -10.80 20.37
C SER A 153 -4.66 -10.28 21.52
N ARG A 154 -5.87 -9.80 21.19
CA ARG A 154 -6.94 -9.49 22.14
C ARG A 154 -7.81 -10.70 22.51
N LYS A 155 -7.52 -11.88 21.95
CA LYS A 155 -8.33 -13.09 22.19
C LYS A 155 -7.58 -14.05 23.09
N ASN A 156 -7.96 -14.06 24.36
CA ASN A 156 -7.42 -14.99 25.36
C ASN A 156 -7.75 -16.44 24.95
N PRO A 157 -6.84 -17.41 25.11
CA PRO A 157 -7.11 -18.82 24.84
C PRO A 157 -8.23 -19.41 25.71
N GLY A 158 -8.53 -18.81 26.86
CA GLY A 158 -9.57 -19.26 27.80
C GLY A 158 -9.21 -20.54 28.55
N ASN A 159 -7.95 -21.00 28.44
CA ASN A 159 -7.45 -22.23 29.04
C ASN A 159 -6.02 -22.02 29.52
N SER A 160 -5.71 -22.47 30.74
CA SER A 160 -4.39 -22.38 31.37
C SER A 160 -3.38 -23.43 30.90
N ALA A 161 -3.80 -24.37 30.06
CA ALA A 161 -2.92 -25.40 29.53
C ALA A 161 -1.86 -24.80 28.58
N VAL A 162 -0.59 -25.16 28.77
CA VAL A 162 0.51 -24.68 27.93
C VAL A 162 0.33 -25.01 26.45
N ASN A 163 -0.43 -26.04 26.10
CA ASN A 163 -0.75 -26.43 24.72
C ASN A 163 -2.11 -25.89 24.22
N ALA A 164 -2.75 -24.97 24.94
CA ALA A 164 -4.04 -24.41 24.55
C ALA A 164 -4.06 -23.87 23.10
N MET A 165 -5.19 -24.03 22.42
CA MET A 165 -5.38 -23.44 21.10
C MET A 165 -5.39 -21.91 21.21
N ILE A 166 -4.46 -21.27 20.50
CA ILE A 166 -4.36 -19.82 20.45
C ILE A 166 -4.94 -19.32 19.13
N LYS A 167 -5.74 -18.25 19.18
CA LYS A 167 -6.20 -17.59 17.96
C LYS A 167 -5.06 -16.79 17.35
N GLN A 168 -5.05 -16.66 16.02
CA GLN A 168 -4.06 -15.87 15.30
C GLN A 168 -3.95 -14.47 15.90
N HIS A 169 -2.73 -13.96 15.98
CA HIS A 169 -2.44 -12.62 16.50
C HIS A 169 -3.19 -11.55 15.71
N THR A 170 -3.59 -10.49 16.41
CA THR A 170 -4.15 -9.28 15.81
C THR A 170 -3.06 -8.37 15.25
N ALA A 171 -1.86 -8.40 15.83
CA ALA A 171 -0.70 -7.63 15.40
C ALA A 171 0.58 -8.44 15.61
N SER A 172 1.57 -8.25 14.75
CA SER A 172 2.88 -8.90 14.83
C SER A 172 3.92 -8.08 14.09
N GLY A 173 5.19 -8.32 14.38
CA GLY A 173 6.30 -7.71 13.65
C GLY A 173 7.65 -8.24 14.12
N ASN A 174 8.70 -7.58 13.65
CA ASN A 174 10.07 -7.83 14.08
C ASN A 174 10.62 -6.61 14.83
N THR A 175 11.66 -6.84 15.63
CA THR A 175 12.43 -5.81 16.32
C THR A 175 13.84 -6.34 16.64
N LYS A 176 14.73 -5.45 17.03
CA LYS A 176 16.06 -5.77 17.55
C LYS A 176 16.21 -5.15 18.92
N LEU A 177 16.85 -5.87 19.84
CA LEU A 177 17.07 -5.42 21.22
C LEU A 177 18.53 -5.54 21.61
N ASN A 178 19.13 -4.45 22.05
CA ASN A 178 20.50 -4.42 22.55
C ASN A 178 20.53 -4.76 24.04
N LEU A 179 20.85 -6.01 24.33
CA LEU A 179 20.94 -6.50 25.70
C LEU A 179 22.16 -5.97 26.47
N LEU A 180 23.15 -5.37 25.78
CA LEU A 180 24.36 -4.79 26.37
C LEU A 180 24.25 -3.28 26.59
N SER A 181 23.13 -2.66 26.22
CA SER A 181 22.93 -1.24 26.44
C SER A 181 22.89 -0.93 27.93
N THR A 182 23.50 0.17 28.36
CA THR A 182 23.27 0.69 29.70
C THR A 182 21.83 1.19 29.76
N LEU A 183 21.03 0.63 30.67
CA LEU A 183 19.60 0.92 30.80
C LEU A 183 19.39 2.37 31.28
N MET A 184 19.59 3.35 30.39
CA MET A 184 19.15 4.71 30.60
C MET A 184 17.67 4.79 30.27
N ASN A 185 16.87 5.32 31.20
CA ASN A 185 15.52 5.79 30.90
C ASN A 185 15.61 6.96 29.91
N SER A 186 15.84 6.68 28.63
CA SER A 186 16.01 7.72 27.61
C SER A 186 15.12 7.47 26.41
N THR A 187 14.04 8.25 26.39
CA THR A 187 13.51 8.95 25.23
C THR A 187 14.51 9.07 24.08
N ASN A 188 14.12 8.58 22.90
CA ASN A 188 14.64 8.89 21.56
C ASN A 188 16.16 8.98 21.41
N THR A 189 16.75 7.98 20.76
CA THR A 189 17.97 8.22 19.97
C THR A 189 17.98 7.33 18.74
N THR A 190 17.58 7.94 17.62
CA THR A 190 17.90 7.52 16.25
C THR A 190 19.43 7.47 16.09
N ILE A 191 19.96 6.31 15.71
CA ILE A 191 21.32 6.20 15.17
C ILE A 191 21.21 5.69 13.73
N ASN A 192 21.67 6.52 12.80
CA ASN A 192 21.83 6.21 11.38
C ASN A 192 22.97 5.20 11.17
N SER A 193 22.67 4.20 10.35
CA SER A 193 23.49 3.50 9.35
C SER A 193 25.01 3.32 9.56
N GLY A 194 25.41 2.05 9.66
CA GLY A 194 26.70 1.52 9.22
C GLY A 194 26.47 0.12 8.65
N ALA A 195 27.00 -0.13 7.46
CA ALA A 195 26.64 -1.23 6.57
C ALA A 195 27.20 -2.61 6.98
N ASP A 196 26.47 -3.63 6.50
CA ASP A 196 26.89 -4.97 6.08
C ASP A 196 27.30 -6.04 7.12
N SER A 197 26.36 -6.96 7.34
CA SER A 197 26.53 -8.40 7.07
C SER A 197 25.15 -9.08 7.18
N GLU A 198 24.37 -9.03 6.10
CA GLU A 198 23.02 -9.62 6.02
C GLU A 198 23.09 -11.13 5.78
N SER A 199 22.44 -11.89 6.66
CA SER A 199 22.19 -13.33 6.46
C SER A 199 21.13 -13.53 5.37
N PRO A 200 21.22 -14.56 4.50
CA PRO A 200 20.44 -14.69 3.26
C PRO A 200 18.90 -14.82 3.42
N SER A 201 18.37 -14.96 4.65
CA SER A 201 16.93 -14.96 4.91
C SER A 201 16.35 -13.58 5.25
N ASP A 202 17.17 -12.62 5.70
CA ASP A 202 16.74 -11.25 6.04
C ASP A 202 16.60 -10.39 4.76
N THR A 203 17.46 -10.64 3.77
CA THR A 203 17.44 -10.00 2.45
C THR A 203 16.10 -10.21 1.73
N THR A 204 15.55 -11.43 1.77
CA THR A 204 14.38 -11.80 0.96
C THR A 204 13.10 -11.09 1.45
N SER A 205 12.88 -11.01 2.77
CA SER A 205 11.72 -10.29 3.34
C SER A 205 11.82 -8.78 3.12
N ARG A 206 13.03 -8.22 3.25
CA ARG A 206 13.30 -6.80 3.01
C ARG A 206 13.14 -6.44 1.53
N GLN A 207 13.65 -7.26 0.63
CA GLN A 207 13.49 -7.10 -0.81
C GLN A 207 12.02 -7.20 -1.22
N ALA A 208 11.25 -8.14 -0.66
CA ALA A 208 9.82 -8.25 -0.89
C ALA A 208 9.06 -7.00 -0.41
N LEU A 209 9.44 -6.43 0.73
CA LEU A 209 8.84 -5.19 1.23
C LEU A 209 9.13 -4.02 0.29
N ILE A 210 10.39 -3.85 -0.12
CA ILE A 210 10.78 -2.80 -1.06
C ILE A 210 10.04 -2.97 -2.39
N ALA A 211 9.95 -4.19 -2.92
CA ALA A 211 9.24 -4.48 -4.16
C ALA A 211 7.73 -4.18 -4.04
N HIS A 212 7.09 -4.59 -2.95
CA HIS A 212 5.67 -4.29 -2.68
C HIS A 212 5.42 -2.77 -2.67
N VAL A 213 6.24 -2.03 -1.91
CA VAL A 213 6.13 -0.58 -1.77
C VAL A 213 6.41 0.12 -3.11
N ALA A 214 7.44 -0.30 -3.84
CA ALA A 214 7.78 0.26 -5.14
C ALA A 214 6.64 0.05 -6.16
N CYS A 215 6.15 -1.18 -6.32
CA CYS A 215 5.05 -1.48 -7.24
C CYS A 215 3.77 -0.72 -6.85
N GLY A 216 3.40 -0.77 -5.56
CA GLY A 216 2.21 -0.11 -5.05
C GLY A 216 2.26 1.40 -5.21
N ALA A 217 3.35 2.04 -4.80
CA ALA A 217 3.52 3.49 -4.87
C ALA A 217 3.62 3.99 -6.31
N VAL A 218 4.36 3.31 -7.19
CA VAL A 218 4.44 3.71 -8.61
C VAL A 218 3.06 3.62 -9.27
N ALA A 219 2.29 2.56 -9.00
CA ALA A 219 0.95 2.42 -9.55
C ALA A 219 -0.01 3.53 -9.07
N THR A 220 -0.09 3.77 -7.76
CA THR A 220 -1.13 4.63 -7.18
C THR A 220 -0.75 6.10 -7.05
N MET A 221 0.54 6.42 -6.90
CA MET A 221 1.01 7.79 -6.75
C MET A 221 1.44 8.42 -8.08
N ALA A 222 1.85 7.61 -9.07
CA ALA A 222 2.32 8.13 -10.36
C ALA A 222 1.42 7.70 -11.52
N LEU A 223 1.28 6.40 -11.80
CA LEU A 223 0.63 5.94 -13.02
C LEU A 223 -0.87 6.24 -13.05
N PHE A 224 -1.64 5.90 -12.02
CA PHE A 224 -3.08 6.16 -12.02
C PHE A 224 -3.42 7.66 -12.12
N PRO A 225 -2.81 8.56 -11.30
CA PRO A 225 -3.03 9.99 -11.45
C PRO A 225 -2.63 10.51 -12.85
N ALA A 226 -1.46 10.14 -13.36
CA ALA A 226 -1.03 10.54 -14.70
C ALA A 226 -1.98 10.02 -15.79
N GLY A 227 -2.38 8.76 -15.72
CA GLY A 227 -3.22 8.13 -16.71
C GLY A 227 -4.66 8.65 -16.72
N ILE A 228 -5.19 9.18 -15.60
CA ILE A 228 -6.49 9.91 -15.62
C ILE A 228 -6.36 11.36 -16.11
N LEU A 229 -5.18 11.99 -15.93
CA LEU A 229 -4.91 13.35 -16.41
C LEU A 229 -4.76 13.40 -17.94
N VAL A 230 -4.12 12.40 -18.55
CA VAL A 230 -3.92 12.31 -20.00
C VAL A 230 -5.23 12.51 -20.79
N PRO A 231 -6.29 11.69 -20.61
CA PRO A 231 -7.55 11.89 -21.33
C PRO A 231 -8.26 13.18 -20.91
N ARG A 232 -8.07 13.66 -19.67
CA ARG A 232 -8.71 14.88 -19.18
C ARG A 232 -8.21 16.11 -19.93
N ILE A 233 -6.90 16.22 -20.07
CA ILE A 233 -6.26 17.37 -20.72
C ILE A 233 -6.30 17.20 -22.26
N ALA A 234 -5.92 16.04 -22.78
CA ALA A 234 -5.78 15.83 -24.22
C ALA A 234 -7.10 16.03 -24.98
N ARG A 235 -8.23 15.62 -24.41
CA ARG A 235 -9.56 15.82 -25.04
C ARG A 235 -9.96 17.29 -25.16
N GLY A 236 -9.38 18.17 -24.34
CA GLY A 236 -9.57 19.61 -24.43
C GLY A 236 -8.60 20.29 -25.40
N LEU A 237 -7.47 19.68 -25.72
CA LEU A 237 -6.40 20.28 -26.53
C LEU A 237 -6.35 19.78 -27.97
N THR A 238 -6.77 18.53 -28.23
CA THR A 238 -6.65 17.92 -29.55
C THR A 238 -7.85 17.06 -29.91
N GLU A 239 -8.13 16.99 -31.22
CA GLU A 239 -9.07 16.06 -31.80
C GLU A 239 -8.47 14.64 -31.98
N LYS A 240 -7.15 14.51 -31.96
CA LYS A 240 -6.49 13.21 -32.15
C LYS A 240 -6.76 12.28 -30.96
N ARG A 241 -7.01 11.00 -31.23
CA ARG A 241 -7.39 10.00 -30.22
C ARG A 241 -6.19 9.26 -29.60
N TRP A 242 -4.97 9.80 -29.69
CA TRP A 242 -3.76 9.18 -29.14
C TRP A 242 -3.84 8.98 -27.61
N TRP A 243 -4.62 9.82 -26.92
CA TRP A 243 -4.82 9.73 -25.47
C TRP A 243 -5.45 8.42 -25.05
N PHE A 244 -6.21 7.77 -25.93
CA PHE A 244 -6.92 6.54 -25.63
C PHE A 244 -5.99 5.33 -25.42
N PRO A 245 -5.12 4.96 -26.40
CA PRO A 245 -4.15 3.88 -26.18
C PRO A 245 -3.17 4.21 -25.05
N VAL A 246 -2.79 5.48 -24.86
CA VAL A 246 -1.94 5.88 -23.73
C VAL A 246 -2.64 5.66 -22.39
N HIS A 247 -3.91 6.07 -22.25
CA HIS A 247 -4.70 5.82 -21.04
C HIS A 247 -4.85 4.31 -20.75
N GLY A 248 -5.17 3.53 -21.78
CA GLY A 248 -5.28 2.08 -21.68
C GLY A 248 -3.97 1.41 -21.25
N ALA A 249 -2.85 1.81 -21.85
CA ALA A 249 -1.53 1.28 -21.51
C ALA A 249 -1.10 1.67 -20.09
N VAL A 250 -1.20 2.95 -19.73
CA VAL A 250 -0.74 3.46 -18.43
C VAL A 250 -1.60 2.91 -17.28
N ASN A 251 -2.93 2.95 -17.37
CA ASN A 251 -3.80 2.53 -16.28
C ASN A 251 -4.18 1.05 -16.34
N GLY A 252 -4.60 0.57 -17.52
CA GLY A 252 -5.14 -0.77 -17.69
C GLY A 252 -4.08 -1.86 -17.77
N LEU A 253 -2.90 -1.56 -18.32
CA LEU A 253 -1.80 -2.54 -18.42
C LEU A 253 -0.75 -2.32 -17.32
N LEU A 254 -0.06 -1.18 -17.32
CA LEU A 254 1.06 -0.93 -16.40
C LEU A 254 0.58 -0.74 -14.96
N GLY A 255 -0.36 0.19 -14.73
CA GLY A 255 -0.88 0.49 -13.41
C GLY A 255 -1.57 -0.71 -12.77
N PHE A 256 -2.50 -1.36 -13.48
CA PHE A 256 -3.15 -2.58 -12.99
C PHE A 256 -2.15 -3.72 -12.79
N GLY A 257 -1.22 -3.96 -13.72
CA GLY A 257 -0.19 -4.98 -13.57
C GLY A 257 0.68 -4.79 -12.32
N LEU A 258 1.07 -3.55 -12.01
CA LEU A 258 1.80 -3.23 -10.78
C LEU A 258 0.95 -3.39 -9.52
N VAL A 259 -0.35 -3.11 -9.55
CA VAL A 259 -1.26 -3.41 -8.42
C VAL A 259 -1.36 -4.91 -8.19
N VAL A 260 -1.49 -5.71 -9.26
CA VAL A 260 -1.49 -7.18 -9.17
C VAL A 260 -0.16 -7.68 -8.58
N ALA A 261 0.97 -7.16 -9.05
CA ALA A 261 2.29 -7.51 -8.52
C ALA A 261 2.41 -7.13 -7.04
N ALA A 262 2.08 -5.90 -6.65
CA ALA A 262 2.13 -5.44 -5.26
C ALA A 262 1.26 -6.31 -4.34
N PHE A 263 0.02 -6.61 -4.75
CA PHE A 263 -0.89 -7.45 -3.98
C PHE A 263 -0.39 -8.91 -3.88
N GLY A 264 0.14 -9.47 -4.97
CA GLY A 264 0.71 -10.81 -5.01
C GLY A 264 1.95 -10.94 -4.11
N ILE A 265 2.88 -9.99 -4.20
CA ILE A 265 4.06 -9.93 -3.31
C ILE A 265 3.61 -9.88 -1.85
N ALA A 266 2.62 -9.03 -1.53
CA ALA A 266 2.14 -8.91 -0.17
C ALA A 266 1.52 -10.22 0.36
N LYS A 267 0.69 -10.87 -0.46
CA LYS A 267 0.07 -12.15 -0.08
C LYS A 267 1.05 -13.30 0.05
N ALA A 268 2.14 -13.29 -0.72
CA ALA A 268 3.16 -14.33 -0.70
C ALA A 268 4.14 -14.17 0.46
N ASN A 269 4.46 -12.93 0.86
CA ASN A 269 5.56 -12.66 1.80
C ASN A 269 5.12 -12.13 3.17
N PHE A 270 3.91 -11.60 3.31
CA PHE A 270 3.43 -11.04 4.58
C PHE A 270 2.21 -11.76 5.13
N SER A 271 2.31 -12.25 6.37
CA SER A 271 1.22 -12.90 7.10
C SER A 271 0.31 -11.91 7.84
N GLY A 272 -0.86 -12.35 8.31
CA GLY A 272 -1.70 -11.60 9.26
C GLY A 272 -3.10 -11.17 8.78
N GLY A 273 -3.66 -11.82 7.74
CA GLY A 273 -5.04 -11.57 7.30
C GLY A 273 -5.34 -10.11 6.93
N TYR A 274 -6.63 -9.77 6.78
CA TYR A 274 -7.10 -8.42 6.43
C TYR A 274 -7.47 -7.60 7.67
N ASN A 275 -6.54 -7.50 8.61
CA ASN A 275 -6.81 -6.99 9.95
C ASN A 275 -6.48 -5.50 10.13
N SER A 276 -5.79 -4.88 9.18
CA SER A 276 -5.45 -3.46 9.17
C SER A 276 -6.23 -2.68 8.10
N THR A 277 -6.29 -1.36 8.25
CA THR A 277 -6.89 -0.46 7.26
C THR A 277 -6.15 -0.54 5.92
N HIS A 278 -4.80 -0.50 5.94
CA HIS A 278 -3.98 -0.65 4.73
C HIS A 278 -4.35 -1.91 3.93
N ARG A 279 -4.48 -3.06 4.58
CA ARG A 279 -4.77 -4.33 3.90
C ARG A 279 -6.21 -4.40 3.36
N LYS A 280 -7.17 -3.83 4.10
CA LYS A 280 -8.56 -3.74 3.64
C LYS A 280 -8.67 -2.82 2.42
N LEU A 281 -8.01 -1.66 2.46
CA LEU A 281 -7.96 -0.73 1.34
C LEU A 281 -7.20 -1.32 0.14
N GLY A 282 -6.10 -2.03 0.37
CA GLY A 282 -5.35 -2.72 -0.68
C GLY A 282 -6.16 -3.82 -1.37
N LEU A 283 -6.94 -4.60 -0.62
CA LEU A 283 -7.90 -5.56 -1.19
C LEU A 283 -9.00 -4.87 -1.99
N ALA A 284 -9.59 -3.81 -1.42
CA ALA A 284 -10.61 -3.03 -2.11
C ALA A 284 -10.06 -2.46 -3.43
N LEU A 285 -8.86 -1.88 -3.40
CA LEU A 285 -8.17 -1.35 -4.57
C LEU A 285 -7.96 -2.43 -5.63
N PHE A 286 -7.44 -3.59 -5.26
CA PHE A 286 -7.22 -4.72 -6.17
C PHE A 286 -8.52 -5.13 -6.90
N VAL A 287 -9.60 -5.32 -6.14
CA VAL A 287 -10.92 -5.69 -6.68
C VAL A 287 -11.50 -4.58 -7.56
N LEU A 288 -11.44 -3.32 -7.11
CA LEU A 288 -11.93 -2.17 -7.88
C LEU A 288 -11.17 -2.01 -9.21
N CYS A 289 -9.85 -2.22 -9.22
CA CYS A 289 -9.05 -2.18 -10.44
C CYS A 289 -9.45 -3.26 -11.45
N ILE A 290 -9.79 -4.48 -11.00
CA ILE A 290 -10.33 -5.53 -11.88
C ILE A 290 -11.62 -5.03 -12.54
N PHE A 291 -12.58 -4.54 -11.74
CA PHE A 291 -13.85 -4.03 -12.26
C PHE A 291 -13.66 -2.84 -13.20
N GLN A 292 -12.76 -1.91 -12.88
CA GLN A 292 -12.48 -0.75 -13.70
C GLN A 292 -11.87 -1.11 -15.05
N THR A 293 -10.95 -2.07 -15.08
CA THR A 293 -10.33 -2.54 -16.32
C THR A 293 -11.34 -3.28 -17.19
N LEU A 294 -12.16 -4.17 -16.60
CA LEU A 294 -13.25 -4.84 -17.30
C LEU A 294 -14.31 -3.86 -17.82
N LEU A 295 -14.65 -2.84 -17.04
CA LEU A 295 -15.58 -1.79 -17.45
C LEU A 295 -14.99 -0.92 -18.58
N GLY A 296 -13.69 -0.64 -18.54
CA GLY A 296 -12.97 0.03 -19.64
C GLY A 296 -13.00 -0.80 -20.92
N LEU A 297 -12.81 -2.11 -20.82
CA LEU A 297 -12.93 -3.03 -21.96
C LEU A 297 -14.36 -3.06 -22.48
N PHE A 298 -15.34 -3.22 -21.60
CA PHE A 298 -16.76 -3.31 -21.94
C PHE A 298 -17.27 -2.03 -22.62
N THR A 299 -16.95 -0.85 -22.07
CA THR A 299 -17.31 0.45 -22.67
C THR A 299 -16.73 0.68 -24.05
N HIS A 300 -15.60 0.03 -24.36
CA HIS A 300 -14.98 0.09 -25.67
C HIS A 300 -15.57 -0.91 -26.65
N PHE A 301 -15.58 -2.19 -26.30
CA PHE A 301 -15.95 -3.28 -27.22
C PHE A 301 -17.45 -3.48 -27.35
N TYR A 302 -18.24 -2.97 -26.40
CA TYR A 302 -19.67 -3.21 -26.34
C TYR A 302 -20.47 -1.91 -26.27
N GLN A 303 -20.51 -1.19 -27.40
CA GLN A 303 -21.31 0.02 -27.55
C GLN A 303 -22.67 -0.29 -28.15
N ARG A 304 -23.64 -0.71 -27.32
CA ARG A 304 -25.05 -0.71 -27.75
C ARG A 304 -25.61 0.71 -27.67
N VAL A 305 -26.40 1.09 -28.67
CA VAL A 305 -27.19 2.33 -28.66
C VAL A 305 -28.23 2.18 -27.55
N HIS A 306 -28.07 2.94 -26.47
CA HIS A 306 -28.98 2.92 -25.32
C HIS A 306 -29.83 4.19 -25.30
N ARG A 307 -31.11 4.05 -24.91
CA ARG A 307 -32.06 5.16 -24.74
C ARG A 307 -31.58 6.26 -23.76
N LEU A 308 -30.66 5.90 -22.86
CA LEU A 308 -30.07 6.77 -21.84
C LEU A 308 -28.73 7.42 -22.28
N GLN A 309 -28.37 7.34 -23.56
CA GLN A 309 -27.22 8.07 -24.06
C GLN A 309 -27.47 9.57 -23.97
N THR A 310 -26.49 10.30 -23.45
CA THR A 310 -26.50 11.77 -23.46
C THR A 310 -26.56 12.31 -24.88
N THR A 311 -26.98 13.57 -25.05
CA THR A 311 -26.88 14.31 -26.33
C THR A 311 -25.46 14.33 -26.90
N ALA A 312 -24.45 14.06 -26.07
CA ALA A 312 -23.07 13.89 -26.49
C ALA A 312 -22.69 12.47 -26.96
N GLY A 313 -23.65 11.54 -27.04
CA GLY A 313 -23.46 10.14 -27.44
C GLY A 313 -22.83 9.24 -26.36
N ARG A 314 -22.64 9.76 -25.14
CA ARG A 314 -22.06 8.97 -24.04
C ARG A 314 -23.14 8.17 -23.34
N GLY A 315 -22.99 6.85 -23.33
CA GLY A 315 -23.80 5.95 -22.49
C GLY A 315 -23.46 6.06 -20.99
N PRO A 316 -24.36 5.61 -20.10
CA PRO A 316 -24.16 5.63 -18.64
C PRO A 316 -22.86 4.95 -18.17
N THR A 317 -22.45 3.89 -18.86
CA THR A 317 -21.23 3.11 -18.56
C THR A 317 -19.94 3.95 -18.63
N ASN A 318 -19.87 4.96 -19.50
CA ASN A 318 -18.74 5.89 -19.55
C ASN A 318 -18.64 6.76 -18.30
N PHE A 319 -19.78 7.20 -17.76
CA PHE A 319 -19.81 7.99 -16.54
C PHE A 319 -19.43 7.14 -15.33
N ILE A 320 -19.95 5.91 -15.26
CA ILE A 320 -19.57 4.94 -14.22
C ILE A 320 -18.05 4.70 -14.26
N HIS A 321 -17.48 4.46 -15.46
CA HIS A 321 -16.04 4.27 -15.61
C HIS A 321 -15.23 5.48 -15.14
N MET A 322 -15.68 6.70 -15.46
CA MET A 322 -15.01 7.92 -15.01
C MET A 322 -15.06 8.08 -13.48
N VAL A 323 -16.24 7.92 -12.88
CA VAL A 323 -16.43 8.10 -11.42
C VAL A 323 -15.69 7.02 -10.65
N LEU A 324 -15.82 5.76 -11.07
CA LEU A 324 -15.10 4.64 -10.46
C LEU A 324 -13.57 4.84 -10.55
N GLY A 325 -13.07 5.35 -11.67
CA GLY A 325 -11.66 5.70 -11.83
C GLY A 325 -11.16 6.74 -10.81
N LEU A 326 -11.96 7.77 -10.52
CA LEU A 326 -11.63 8.75 -9.48
C LEU A 326 -11.65 8.15 -8.08
N VAL A 327 -12.62 7.29 -7.78
CA VAL A 327 -12.68 6.56 -6.51
C VAL A 327 -11.44 5.68 -6.33
N ILE A 328 -11.00 4.98 -7.38
CA ILE A 328 -9.79 4.14 -7.35
C ILE A 328 -8.55 4.96 -7.04
N VAL A 329 -8.39 6.15 -7.64
CA VAL A 329 -7.27 7.03 -7.33
C VAL A 329 -7.28 7.45 -5.85
N ALA A 330 -8.44 7.85 -5.33
CA ALA A 330 -8.59 8.22 -3.93
C ALA A 330 -8.27 7.06 -2.97
N VAL A 331 -8.82 5.87 -3.24
CA VAL A 331 -8.53 4.64 -2.47
C VAL A 331 -7.05 4.29 -2.56
N GLY A 332 -6.42 4.46 -3.73
CA GLY A 332 -4.99 4.27 -3.93
C GLY A 332 -4.14 5.16 -3.04
N TRP A 333 -4.46 6.47 -2.98
CA TRP A 333 -3.78 7.41 -2.09
C TRP A 333 -3.97 7.05 -0.61
N SER A 334 -5.18 6.70 -0.20
CA SER A 334 -5.45 6.24 1.17
C SER A 334 -4.68 4.96 1.51
N THR A 335 -4.56 4.03 0.56
CA THR A 335 -3.79 2.79 0.75
C THR A 335 -2.32 3.08 1.02
N VAL A 336 -1.72 4.03 0.28
CA VAL A 336 -0.33 4.46 0.50
C VAL A 336 -0.16 5.16 1.85
N TRP A 337 -1.09 6.05 2.21
CA TRP A 337 -1.05 6.73 3.51
C TRP A 337 -1.04 5.75 4.68
N GLU A 338 -1.99 4.79 4.68
CA GLU A 338 -2.08 3.78 5.73
C GLU A 338 -0.85 2.84 5.75
N GLY A 339 -0.30 2.53 4.57
CA GLY A 339 0.93 1.76 4.47
C GLY A 339 2.12 2.49 5.11
N LEU A 340 2.25 3.80 4.88
CA LEU A 340 3.28 4.64 5.47
C LEU A 340 3.07 4.85 6.98
N ASP A 341 1.86 5.20 7.40
CA ASP A 341 1.60 5.63 8.77
C ASP A 341 1.46 4.45 9.76
N ALA A 342 0.73 3.41 9.36
CA ALA A 342 0.39 2.30 10.25
C ALA A 342 1.32 1.10 10.09
N GLU A 343 1.72 0.74 8.86
CA GLU A 343 2.43 -0.52 8.61
C GLU A 343 3.94 -0.38 8.45
N TRP A 344 4.44 0.75 7.93
CA TRP A 344 5.87 0.92 7.63
C TRP A 344 6.76 0.55 8.81
N GLY A 345 6.53 1.17 9.97
CA GLY A 345 7.35 0.93 11.16
C GLY A 345 7.25 -0.50 11.72
N MET A 346 6.21 -1.27 11.34
CA MET A 346 6.06 -2.68 11.75
C MET A 346 6.89 -3.64 10.89
N TYR A 347 7.08 -3.31 9.61
CA TYR A 347 7.72 -4.20 8.62
C TYR A 347 9.12 -3.74 8.20
N SER A 348 9.41 -2.43 8.22
CA SER A 348 10.69 -1.89 7.78
C SER A 348 11.82 -2.13 8.79
N GLY A 349 11.47 -2.34 10.06
CA GLY A 349 12.43 -2.36 11.17
C GLY A 349 13.10 -1.01 11.44
N THR A 350 12.71 0.06 10.75
CA THR A 350 13.31 1.40 10.84
C THR A 350 12.50 2.40 11.67
N GLY A 351 11.39 1.96 12.28
CA GLY A 351 10.48 2.82 13.03
C GLY A 351 9.58 3.66 12.12
N LYS A 352 8.94 4.69 12.69
CA LYS A 352 7.99 5.54 11.94
C LYS A 352 8.73 6.32 10.83
N PRO A 353 8.14 6.45 9.63
CA PRO A 353 8.76 7.23 8.57
C PRO A 353 8.88 8.70 8.98
N GLY A 354 9.96 9.34 8.55
CA GLY A 354 10.19 10.76 8.79
C GLY A 354 9.11 11.64 8.16
N ILE A 355 8.98 12.87 8.67
CA ILE A 355 7.95 13.84 8.25
C ILE A 355 7.93 14.07 6.73
N GLY A 356 9.10 13.98 6.08
CA GLY A 356 9.27 14.21 4.64
C GLY A 356 8.48 13.25 3.76
N TRP A 357 8.27 12.00 4.18
CA TRP A 357 7.47 11.02 3.42
C TRP A 357 6.00 11.43 3.35
N LYS A 358 5.46 11.90 4.48
CA LYS A 358 4.08 12.39 4.58
C LYS A 358 3.89 13.68 3.79
N ALA A 359 4.87 14.59 3.86
CA ALA A 359 4.88 15.81 3.07
C ALA A 359 4.93 15.51 1.56
N GLY A 360 5.78 14.57 1.14
CA GLY A 360 5.87 14.13 -0.26
C GLY A 360 4.58 13.49 -0.78
N TRP A 361 3.94 12.63 0.02
CA TRP A 361 2.61 12.10 -0.30
C TRP A 361 1.59 13.22 -0.50
N GLY A 362 1.51 14.16 0.46
CA GLY A 362 0.57 15.28 0.41
C GLY A 362 0.79 16.18 -0.80
N LEU A 363 2.05 16.44 -1.16
CA LEU A 363 2.40 17.22 -2.34
C LEU A 363 1.92 16.56 -3.64
N ILE A 364 2.14 15.25 -3.82
CA ILE A 364 1.71 14.53 -5.02
C ILE A 364 0.18 14.54 -5.14
N VAL A 365 -0.52 14.27 -4.02
CA VAL A 365 -1.99 14.30 -3.96
C VAL A 365 -2.52 15.69 -4.34
N ALA A 366 -1.93 16.74 -3.79
CA ALA A 366 -2.32 18.12 -4.07
C ALA A 366 -2.09 18.48 -5.54
N LEU A 367 -0.90 18.21 -6.08
CA LEU A 367 -0.56 18.51 -7.48
C LEU A 367 -1.47 17.77 -8.46
N ALA A 368 -1.69 16.47 -8.26
CA ALA A 368 -2.57 15.68 -9.11
C ALA A 368 -4.03 16.18 -9.05
N SER A 369 -4.52 16.51 -7.85
CA SER A 369 -5.88 17.03 -7.66
C SER A 369 -6.07 18.38 -8.34
N ILE A 370 -5.12 19.32 -8.14
CA ILE A 370 -5.14 20.64 -8.78
C ILE A 370 -5.07 20.50 -10.30
N ALA A 371 -4.18 19.66 -10.82
CA ALA A 371 -4.08 19.41 -12.26
C ALA A 371 -5.37 18.83 -12.84
N TYR A 372 -6.03 17.92 -12.11
CA TYR A 372 -7.28 17.32 -12.58
C TYR A 372 -8.42 18.33 -12.60
N LEU A 373 -8.55 19.13 -11.54
CA LEU A 373 -9.53 20.22 -11.46
C LEU A 373 -9.26 21.31 -12.51
N GLY A 374 -8.00 21.70 -12.70
CA GLY A 374 -7.59 22.64 -13.74
C GLY A 374 -7.93 22.12 -15.15
N GLY A 375 -7.79 20.81 -15.38
CA GLY A 375 -8.23 20.17 -16.63
C GLY A 375 -9.74 20.29 -16.89
N LEU A 376 -10.58 20.49 -15.88
CA LEU A 376 -12.02 20.73 -16.07
C LEU A 376 -12.29 22.08 -16.74
N TYR A 377 -11.38 23.05 -16.65
CA TYR A 377 -11.49 24.32 -17.39
C TYR A 377 -11.54 24.11 -18.91
N LEU A 378 -10.98 23.01 -19.41
CA LEU A 378 -10.98 22.67 -20.83
C LEU A 378 -12.29 22.00 -21.31
N LEU A 379 -13.26 21.77 -20.43
CA LEU A 379 -14.54 21.12 -20.78
C LEU A 379 -15.33 21.84 -21.88
N PRO A 380 -15.46 23.19 -21.91
CA PRO A 380 -16.17 23.88 -22.99
C PRO A 380 -15.49 23.68 -24.35
N ARG A 381 -14.15 23.65 -24.35
CA ARG A 381 -13.39 23.40 -25.58
C ARG A 381 -13.55 21.97 -26.06
N GLN A 382 -13.50 21.01 -25.12
CA GLN A 382 -13.77 19.61 -25.41
C GLN A 382 -15.19 19.41 -25.99
N SER A 383 -16.21 20.06 -25.42
CA SER A 383 -17.60 19.90 -25.89
C SER A 383 -17.78 20.48 -27.30
N SER A 384 -17.08 21.57 -27.63
CA SER A 384 -17.02 22.14 -28.98
C SER A 384 -16.44 21.16 -30.01
N PHE A 385 -15.28 20.56 -29.73
CA PHE A 385 -14.67 19.55 -30.62
C PHE A 385 -15.58 18.32 -30.82
N GLU A 386 -16.25 17.87 -29.78
CA GLU A 386 -17.21 16.76 -29.87
C GLU A 386 -18.45 17.15 -30.69
N HIS A 387 -18.91 18.39 -30.59
CA HIS A 387 -20.02 18.89 -31.39
C HIS A 387 -19.66 18.98 -32.88
N GLN A 388 -18.49 19.55 -33.22
CA GLN A 388 -18.01 19.62 -34.59
C GLN A 388 -17.85 18.23 -35.23
N ARG A 389 -17.32 17.26 -34.47
CA ARG A 389 -17.20 15.88 -34.95
C ARG A 389 -18.55 15.23 -35.24
N ARG A 390 -19.58 15.54 -34.46
CA ARG A 390 -20.95 15.08 -34.73
C ARG A 390 -21.50 15.67 -36.02
N LEU A 391 -21.34 16.98 -36.23
CA LEU A 391 -21.78 17.65 -37.45
C LEU A 391 -21.09 17.05 -38.69
N TRP A 392 -19.78 16.81 -38.59
CA TRP A 392 -19.02 16.17 -39.66
C TRP A 392 -19.50 14.74 -39.94
N ALA A 393 -19.73 13.92 -38.90
CA ALA A 393 -20.26 12.57 -39.07
C ALA A 393 -21.65 12.57 -39.74
N SER A 394 -22.55 13.49 -39.35
CA SER A 394 -23.85 13.64 -40.00
C SER A 394 -23.76 14.12 -41.45
N SER A 395 -22.72 14.89 -41.81
CA SER A 395 -22.51 15.38 -43.18
C SER A 395 -22.06 14.29 -44.16
N LEU A 396 -21.48 13.19 -43.66
CA LEU A 396 -21.07 12.03 -44.47
C LEU A 396 -22.21 11.04 -44.75
N GLY A 397 -23.46 11.40 -44.43
CA GLY A 397 -24.60 10.50 -44.62
C GLY A 397 -24.66 9.36 -43.60
N HIS A 398 -23.82 9.36 -42.56
CA HIS A 398 -24.07 8.52 -41.39
C HIS A 398 -25.19 9.19 -40.59
N PRO A 399 -26.40 8.59 -40.53
CA PRO A 399 -27.47 9.18 -39.76
C PRO A 399 -26.99 9.31 -38.31
N PRO A 400 -27.14 10.49 -37.68
CA PRO A 400 -26.93 10.58 -36.24
C PRO A 400 -27.83 9.52 -35.58
N PRO A 401 -27.40 8.86 -34.49
CA PRO A 401 -28.27 7.95 -33.75
C PRO A 401 -29.51 8.77 -33.36
N SER A 402 -30.60 8.54 -34.09
CA SER A 402 -31.80 9.32 -33.96
C SER A 402 -32.39 8.98 -32.62
N VAL A 403 -32.37 9.96 -31.72
CA VAL A 403 -33.33 9.98 -30.62
C VAL A 403 -34.67 10.13 -31.32
N GLN A 404 -35.34 9.02 -31.61
CA GLN A 404 -36.76 9.01 -31.91
C GLN A 404 -37.45 9.58 -30.66
N LYS A 405 -37.62 10.91 -30.62
CA LYS A 405 -38.74 11.51 -29.91
C LYS A 405 -39.96 10.94 -30.60
N SER A 406 -40.64 10.00 -29.95
CA SER A 406 -41.95 9.55 -30.39
C SER A 406 -42.89 10.76 -30.31
N SER A 407 -43.04 11.47 -31.41
CA SER A 407 -44.22 12.29 -31.65
C SER A 407 -45.39 11.33 -31.65
N SER A 408 -46.25 11.45 -30.65
CA SER A 408 -47.52 10.75 -30.57
C SER A 408 -48.39 11.20 -31.73
N THR A 409 -48.33 10.51 -32.86
CA THR A 409 -49.29 10.68 -33.94
C THR A 409 -50.58 9.97 -33.55
N ILE A 410 -51.63 10.77 -33.46
CA ILE A 410 -53.02 10.42 -33.21
C ILE A 410 -53.44 9.27 -34.14
N ARG A 411 -53.99 8.23 -33.52
CA ARG A 411 -54.54 7.03 -34.16
C ARG A 411 -55.85 7.42 -34.83
N GLN A 412 -55.84 7.67 -36.14
CA GLN A 412 -57.08 7.71 -36.93
C GLN A 412 -57.25 6.36 -37.62
N SER A 413 -58.23 5.61 -37.12
CA SER A 413 -58.70 4.35 -37.67
C SER A 413 -59.40 4.60 -39.00
N THR A 414 -58.94 3.96 -40.08
CA THR A 414 -59.79 3.66 -41.22
C THR A 414 -59.54 2.24 -41.71
N ARG A 415 -60.66 1.65 -42.11
CA ARG A 415 -61.02 0.25 -42.20
C ARG A 415 -60.72 -0.26 -43.61
N THR A 416 -60.31 -1.52 -43.66
CA THR A 416 -60.03 -2.34 -44.85
C THR A 416 -61.19 -2.41 -45.84
N ASN A 417 -60.88 -2.55 -47.14
CA ASN A 417 -61.42 -3.56 -48.07
C ASN A 417 -60.81 -3.41 -49.48
N GLY A 418 -60.56 -4.56 -50.15
CA GLY A 418 -60.73 -4.66 -51.61
C GLY A 418 -59.50 -4.94 -52.49
N GLU A 419 -59.29 -6.23 -52.77
CA GLU A 419 -59.12 -6.82 -54.13
C GLU A 419 -57.84 -6.65 -55.00
N SER A 420 -57.25 -7.83 -55.26
CA SER A 420 -56.94 -8.45 -56.57
C SER A 420 -55.55 -8.28 -57.23
N MET A 421 -54.99 -9.48 -57.53
CA MET A 421 -54.20 -9.95 -58.69
C MET A 421 -53.05 -9.05 -59.21
N ASN A 422 -51.82 -9.51 -59.48
CA ASN A 422 -51.47 -10.63 -60.36
C ASN A 422 -49.94 -10.87 -60.37
N MET A 423 -49.59 -11.98 -61.00
CA MET A 423 -48.28 -12.64 -61.13
C MET A 423 -47.24 -11.97 -62.03
N ALA A 424 -45.99 -12.41 -61.80
CA ALA A 424 -44.86 -12.56 -62.74
C ALA A 424 -43.97 -11.32 -63.03
N TYR A 425 -42.70 -11.38 -62.60
CA TYR A 425 -41.61 -11.98 -63.40
C TYR A 425 -40.31 -12.06 -62.59
N LEU A 426 -39.54 -13.11 -62.88
CA LEU A 426 -38.23 -13.47 -62.34
C LEU A 426 -37.16 -12.42 -62.66
N LEU A 427 -36.21 -12.20 -61.73
CA LEU A 427 -34.77 -12.34 -61.97
C LEU A 427 -33.95 -12.13 -60.69
N SER A 428 -33.18 -13.17 -60.37
CA SER A 428 -31.90 -13.23 -59.65
C SER A 428 -31.23 -11.90 -59.27
N ASP A 429 -30.89 -11.71 -57.99
CA ASP A 429 -29.47 -11.48 -57.65
C ASP A 429 -29.14 -11.80 -56.18
N ASN A 430 -27.93 -12.34 -56.00
CA ASN A 430 -27.34 -12.73 -54.72
C ASN A 430 -26.96 -11.51 -53.89
N GLY A 431 -27.68 -11.24 -52.80
CA GLY A 431 -27.29 -10.27 -51.79
C GLY A 431 -26.66 -10.93 -50.57
N TYR A 432 -25.34 -11.13 -50.59
CA TYR A 432 -24.57 -11.38 -49.37
C TYR A 432 -24.80 -10.18 -48.44
N GLY A 433 -25.42 -10.41 -47.29
CA GLY A 433 -25.67 -9.37 -46.30
C GLY A 433 -24.35 -8.88 -45.71
N ASP A 434 -23.90 -7.70 -46.12
CA ASP A 434 -22.81 -6.99 -45.48
C ASP A 434 -23.19 -6.67 -44.02
N LEU A 435 -22.45 -7.27 -43.11
CA LEU A 435 -22.40 -6.86 -41.70
C LEU A 435 -22.00 -5.38 -41.64
N PRO A 436 -22.64 -4.55 -40.77
CA PRO A 436 -22.23 -3.17 -40.63
C PRO A 436 -20.78 -3.12 -40.13
N ASP A 437 -19.90 -2.58 -40.97
CA ASP A 437 -18.49 -2.35 -40.67
C ASP A 437 -18.41 -1.41 -39.46
N ASN A 438 -18.13 -1.96 -38.28
CA ASN A 438 -18.01 -1.24 -37.00
C ASN A 438 -16.73 -0.37 -36.93
N ARG A 439 -16.19 0.04 -38.07
CA ARG A 439 -15.03 0.94 -38.12
C ARG A 439 -15.51 2.37 -37.84
N PRO A 440 -14.89 3.07 -36.87
CA PRO A 440 -15.14 4.50 -36.71
C PRO A 440 -14.78 5.24 -38.02
N PRO A 441 -15.53 6.29 -38.39
CA PRO A 441 -15.24 7.04 -39.61
C PRO A 441 -13.81 7.60 -39.54
N PRO A 442 -13.13 7.73 -40.70
CA PRO A 442 -11.76 8.24 -40.76
C PRO A 442 -11.66 9.62 -40.10
N PRO A 443 -10.50 10.04 -39.57
CA PRO A 443 -10.36 11.39 -39.04
C PRO A 443 -10.62 12.44 -40.14
N PRO A 444 -11.20 13.60 -39.81
CA PRO A 444 -11.34 14.68 -40.78
C PRO A 444 -9.95 15.08 -41.32
N PRO A 445 -9.85 15.51 -42.59
CA PRO A 445 -8.58 15.96 -43.15
C PRO A 445 -8.04 17.15 -42.33
N PRO A 446 -6.71 17.26 -42.15
CA PRO A 446 -6.12 18.37 -41.42
C PRO A 446 -6.49 19.68 -42.12
N ARG A 447 -7.33 20.50 -41.50
CA ARG A 447 -7.58 21.86 -42.00
C ARG A 447 -6.38 22.72 -41.67
N LEU A 448 -5.79 23.32 -42.71
CA LEU A 448 -5.03 24.55 -42.62
C LEU A 448 -5.86 25.54 -41.79
N LEU A 449 -5.22 26.16 -40.80
CA LEU A 449 -5.85 27.14 -39.93
C LEU A 449 -6.62 28.15 -40.78
N PRO A 450 -7.93 28.40 -40.53
CA PRO A 450 -8.60 29.49 -41.19
C PRO A 450 -7.88 30.80 -40.81
N PRO A 451 -7.70 31.76 -41.75
CA PRO A 451 -7.16 33.05 -41.42
C PRO A 451 -8.02 33.68 -40.31
N PRO A 452 -7.42 34.45 -39.39
CA PRO A 452 -8.14 35.06 -38.29
C PRO A 452 -9.31 35.91 -38.82
N PRO A 453 -10.43 35.98 -38.07
CA PRO A 453 -11.61 36.72 -38.50
C PRO A 453 -11.26 38.20 -38.77
N THR A 454 -11.73 38.71 -39.90
CA THR A 454 -11.51 40.05 -40.46
C THR A 454 -12.05 41.21 -39.60
N HIS A 455 -12.51 40.95 -38.37
CA HIS A 455 -13.00 41.97 -37.44
C HIS A 455 -11.95 42.51 -36.46
N LEU A 456 -10.67 42.19 -36.65
CA LEU A 456 -9.56 42.90 -36.02
C LEU A 456 -8.67 43.59 -37.06
N MET A 457 -9.27 44.37 -37.96
CA MET A 457 -8.54 45.51 -38.52
C MET A 457 -8.32 46.48 -37.37
N ARG A 458 -7.05 46.60 -36.94
CA ARG A 458 -6.56 47.72 -36.14
C ARG A 458 -7.09 49.01 -36.77
N LEU A 459 -7.78 49.83 -35.97
CA LEU A 459 -7.92 51.24 -36.29
C LEU A 459 -6.51 51.82 -36.55
N PRO A 460 -6.32 52.65 -37.58
CA PRO A 460 -5.04 53.33 -37.78
C PRO A 460 -4.71 54.17 -36.54
N PRO A 461 -3.43 54.24 -36.14
CA PRO A 461 -3.04 55.03 -34.97
C PRO A 461 -3.39 56.52 -35.18
N PRO A 462 -3.76 57.25 -34.12
CA PRO A 462 -4.04 58.67 -34.22
C PRO A 462 -2.77 59.44 -34.66
N PRO A 463 -2.92 60.62 -35.31
CA PRO A 463 -1.80 61.42 -35.77
C PRO A 463 -0.87 61.80 -34.61
N ILE A 464 0.43 61.65 -34.84
CA ILE A 464 1.48 62.05 -33.90
C ILE A 464 1.54 63.59 -33.85
N PRO A 465 1.44 64.24 -32.68
CA PRO A 465 1.59 65.68 -32.58
C PRO A 465 3.04 66.11 -32.87
N PRO A 466 3.27 67.19 -33.62
CA PRO A 466 4.59 67.65 -34.01
C PRO A 466 5.22 68.42 -32.85
N ASN A 467 5.69 67.71 -31.83
CA ASN A 467 6.73 68.19 -30.90
C ASN A 467 7.03 67.11 -29.85
N ARG A 468 7.99 66.25 -30.16
CA ARG A 468 8.72 65.53 -29.11
C ARG A 468 10.19 65.36 -29.51
N PRO A 469 11.14 65.86 -28.71
CA PRO A 469 12.56 65.77 -29.01
C PRO A 469 13.09 64.34 -28.85
N ALA A 470 14.05 63.99 -29.72
CA ALA A 470 14.70 62.69 -29.77
C ALA A 470 15.45 62.39 -28.46
N VAL A 471 15.24 61.19 -27.91
CA VAL A 471 16.05 60.64 -26.81
C VAL A 471 16.86 59.47 -27.37
N ALA A 472 18.16 59.54 -27.10
CA ALA A 472 19.23 58.74 -27.65
C ALA A 472 19.16 57.26 -27.25
N GLN A 473 19.69 56.43 -28.16
CA GLN A 473 19.89 54.99 -28.04
C GLN A 473 20.98 54.65 -27.01
N TYR A 474 20.73 53.62 -26.22
CA TYR A 474 21.72 52.68 -25.69
C TYR A 474 21.16 51.26 -25.82
#